data_AF-A0A086AEE0-F1
#
_entry.id   AF-A0A086AEE0-F1
#
_cell.length_a   1.000
_cell.length_b   1.000
_cell.length_c   1.000
_cell.angle_alpha   90.00
_cell.angle_beta   90.00
_cell.angle_gamma   90.00
#
_symmetry.space_group_name_H-M   'P 1'
#
loop_
_entity.id
_entity.type
_entity.pdbx_description
1 polymer ?
#
loop_
_entity_poly.entity_id
_entity_poly.type
_entity_poly.pdbx_seq_one_letter_code
_entity_poly.pdbx_strand_id
1 'polypeptide(L)' 'MSVTIISIIDYEQYSVNGHLVYKDSLRNWACNHDLSVKEHDAFSIYEKLIIKKELAKKKRNYILEYSDSKFTIKFLEV' A
#
# COMPACT_ATOMS: atom_id res chain seq x y z
N MET A 1 0.83 -14.44 2.36
CA MET A 1 1.88 -13.39 2.20
C MET A 1 1.40 -12.06 2.79
N SER A 2 2.28 -11.31 3.47
CA SER A 2 1.97 -10.00 4.07
C SER A 2 2.78 -8.87 3.45
N VAL A 3 2.17 -7.69 3.33
CA VAL A 3 2.84 -6.46 2.89
C VAL A 3 2.65 -5.39 3.96
N THR A 4 3.74 -4.75 4.38
CA THR A 4 3.73 -3.66 5.35
C THR A 4 3.92 -2.32 4.63
N ILE A 5 3.09 -1.34 4.97
CA ILE A 5 3.10 0.01 4.44
C ILE A 5 3.29 0.99 5.60
N ILE A 6 4.29 1.84 5.48
CA ILE A 6 4.64 2.85 6.49
C ILE A 6 4.56 4.22 5.82
N SER A 7 3.83 5.16 6.42
CA SER A 7 3.85 6.56 5.98
C SER A 7 5.19 7.19 6.33
N ILE A 8 5.90 7.74 5.33
CA ILE A 8 7.13 8.51 5.55
C ILE A 8 6.76 10.00 5.51
N ILE A 9 6.07 10.40 4.44
CA ILE A 9 5.50 11.74 4.27
C ILE A 9 4.06 11.54 3.82
N ASP A 10 3.12 12.03 4.62
CA ASP A 10 1.70 11.84 4.34
C ASP A 10 1.35 12.38 2.94
N TYR A 11 0.60 11.58 2.19
CA TYR A 11 0.12 11.88 0.84
C TYR A 11 1.20 12.02 -0.25
N GLU A 12 2.47 11.78 0.09
CA GLU A 12 3.61 11.96 -0.82
C GLU A 12 4.58 10.77 -0.87
N GLN A 13 4.92 10.15 0.26
CA GLN A 13 5.94 9.10 0.34
C GLN A 13 5.59 8.00 1.34
N TYR A 14 5.75 6.76 0.91
CA TYR A 14 5.45 5.56 1.67
C TYR A 14 6.54 4.51 1.51
N SER A 15 6.82 3.75 2.57
CA SER A 15 7.63 2.54 2.49
C SER A 15 6.71 1.33 2.36
N VAL A 16 6.84 0.57 1.27
CA VAL A 16 6.11 -0.67 1.02
C VAL A 16 7.10 -1.83 1.10
N ASN A 17 7.03 -2.62 2.18
CA ASN A 17 8.02 -3.67 2.50
C ASN A 17 9.49 -3.18 2.48
N GLY A 18 9.73 -1.90 2.78
CA GLY A 18 11.06 -1.29 2.69
C GLY A 18 11.35 -0.59 1.36
N HIS A 19 10.54 -0.81 0.32
CA HIS A 19 10.66 -0.12 -0.96
C HIS A 19 10.01 1.26 -0.91
N LEU A 20 10.74 2.28 -1.35
CA LEU A 20 10.24 3.66 -1.37
C LEU A 20 9.28 3.88 -2.53
N VAL A 21 8.02 4.15 -2.22
CA VAL A 21 6.99 4.59 -3.16
C VAL A 21 6.72 6.07 -2.94
N TYR A 22 6.81 6.88 -3.99
CA TYR A 22 6.72 8.33 -3.90
C TYR A 22 5.92 8.92 -5.06
N LYS A 23 5.43 10.15 -4.91
CA LYS A 23 4.86 10.91 -6.03
C LYS A 23 5.95 11.51 -6.90
N ASP A 24 5.92 11.23 -8.19
CA ASP A 24 6.79 11.88 -9.18
C ASP A 24 6.35 13.34 -9.45
N SER A 25 7.09 14.03 -10.33
CA SER A 25 6.78 15.40 -10.74
C SER A 25 5.43 15.54 -11.46
N LEU A 26 4.86 14.45 -11.97
CA LEU A 26 3.56 14.37 -12.62
C LEU A 26 2.45 13.93 -11.65
N ARG A 27 2.77 13.79 -10.35
CA ARG A 27 1.88 13.31 -9.27
C ARG A 27 1.43 11.85 -9.42
N ASN A 28 2.13 11.05 -10.20
CA ASN A 28 1.94 9.60 -10.27
C ASN A 28 2.74 8.91 -9.16
N TRP A 29 2.24 7.77 -8.68
CA TRP A 29 3.02 6.91 -7.78
C TRP A 29 4.12 6.19 -8.57
N ALA A 30 5.36 6.42 -8.17
CA ALA A 30 6.55 5.79 -8.70
C ALA A 30 7.32 5.03 -7.61
N CYS A 31 8.08 4.03 -8.02
CA CYS A 31 9.00 3.30 -7.15
C CYS A 31 10.28 3.01 -7.94
N ASN A 32 11.44 3.16 -7.30
CA ASN A 32 12.73 2.84 -7.92
C ASN A 32 13.02 1.33 -7.93
N HIS A 33 12.21 0.53 -7.23
CA HIS A 33 12.33 -0.92 -7.16
C HIS A 33 11.11 -1.56 -7.82
N ASP A 34 11.32 -2.69 -8.48
CA ASP A 34 10.21 -3.49 -8.99
C ASP A 34 9.44 -4.09 -7.82
N LEU A 35 8.20 -3.64 -7.65
CA LEU A 35 7.29 -4.19 -6.68
C LEU A 35 6.69 -5.50 -7.21
N SER A 36 6.52 -6.48 -6.33
CA SER A 36 5.77 -7.69 -6.66
C SER A 36 4.30 -7.36 -6.93
N VAL A 37 3.60 -8.28 -7.62
CA VAL A 37 2.16 -8.17 -7.86
C VAL A 37 1.37 -7.95 -6.56
N LYS A 38 1.80 -8.59 -5.46
CA LYS A 38 1.16 -8.45 -4.15
C LYS A 38 1.42 -7.09 -3.50
N GLU A 39 2.60 -6.51 -3.68
CA GLU A 39 2.93 -5.17 -3.19
C GLU A 39 2.18 -4.08 -3.96
N HIS A 40 2.10 -4.21 -5.29
CA HIS A 40 1.24 -3.35 -6.10
C HIS A 40 -0.22 -3.43 -5.65
N ASP A 41 -0.72 -4.65 -5.43
CA ASP A 41 -2.10 -4.83 -4.97
C ASP A 41 -2.33 -4.27 -3.57
N ALA A 42 -1.38 -4.45 -2.65
CA ALA A 42 -1.43 -3.91 -1.29
C ALA A 42 -1.43 -2.39 -1.31
N PHE A 43 -0.52 -1.77 -2.06
CA PHE A 43 -0.45 -0.32 -2.16
C PHE A 43 -1.70 0.27 -2.84
N SER A 44 -2.28 -0.41 -3.85
CA SER A 44 -3.54 0.01 -4.45
C SER A 44 -4.72 -0.04 -3.47
N ILE A 45 -4.77 -1.06 -2.60
CA ILE A 45 -5.76 -1.16 -1.53
C ILE A 45 -5.57 -0.02 -0.52
N TYR A 46 -4.33 0.22 -0.10
CA TYR A 46 -3.99 1.29 0.82
C TYR A 46 -4.33 2.68 0.27
N GLU A 47 -3.96 2.96 -0.97
CA GLU A 47 -4.26 4.22 -1.64
C GLU A 47 -5.77 4.46 -1.67
N LYS A 48 -6.57 3.46 -2.01
CA LYS A 48 -8.04 3.60 -2.04
C LYS A 48 -8.61 3.84 -0.65
N LEU A 49 -8.25 3.02 0.33
CA LEU A 49 -8.87 3.06 1.66
C LEU A 49 -8.41 4.24 2.50
N ILE A 50 -7.12 4.55 2.49
CA ILE A 50 -6.50 5.50 3.43
C ILE A 50 -6.32 6.88 2.78
N ILE A 51 -5.83 6.92 1.55
CA ILE A 51 -5.55 8.18 0.83
C ILE A 51 -6.83 8.75 0.24
N LYS A 52 -7.56 7.95 -0.55
CA LYS A 52 -8.78 8.37 -1.25
C LYS A 52 -10.06 8.20 -0.43
N LYS A 53 -10.01 7.43 0.67
CA LYS A 53 -11.16 7.10 1.54
C LYS A 53 -12.32 6.45 0.76
N GLU A 54 -12.00 5.67 -0.26
CA GLU A 54 -12.94 4.94 -1.09
C GLU A 54 -13.08 3.49 -0.64
N LEU A 55 -14.31 2.97 -0.66
CA LEU A 55 -14.57 1.55 -0.38
C LEU A 55 -13.95 0.68 -1.47
N ALA A 56 -13.15 -0.31 -1.06
CA ALA A 56 -12.60 -1.30 -1.97
C ALA A 56 -13.74 -2.12 -2.62
N LYS A 57 -14.08 -1.81 -3.88
CA LYS A 57 -15.15 -2.50 -4.64
C LYS A 57 -14.83 -3.97 -4.92
N LYS A 58 -13.55 -4.36 -4.83
CA LYS A 58 -13.10 -5.72 -5.14
C LYS A 58 -13.12 -6.55 -3.85
N LYS A 59 -13.99 -7.56 -3.80
CA LYS A 59 -13.94 -8.61 -2.75
C LYS A 59 -12.60 -9.33 -2.90
N ARG A 60 -11.68 -9.04 -1.99
CA ARG A 60 -10.39 -9.72 -1.87
C ARG A 60 -10.30 -10.25 -0.45
N ASN A 61 -9.86 -11.50 -0.30
CA ASN A 61 -9.66 -12.09 1.02
C ASN A 61 -8.34 -11.57 1.59
N TYR A 62 -8.40 -10.45 2.31
CA TYR A 62 -7.27 -9.91 3.05
C TYR A 62 -7.71 -9.41 4.42
N ILE A 63 -6.76 -9.38 5.35
CA ILE A 63 -6.90 -8.75 6.65
C ILE A 63 -6.05 -7.48 6.63
N LEU A 64 -6.65 -6.37 7.03
CA LEU A 64 -5.95 -5.11 7.26
C LEU A 64 -5.71 -4.96 8.76
N GLU A 65 -4.45 -4.81 9.14
CA GLU A 65 -4.03 -4.54 10.50
C GLU A 65 -3.33 -3.17 10.54
N TYR A 66 -3.55 -2.42 11.61
CA TYR A 66 -2.86 -1.16 11.87
C TYR A 66 -2.28 -1.18 13.28
N SER A 67 -0.96 -1.05 13.38
CA SER A 67 -0.20 -1.07 14.64
C SER A 67 1.08 -0.27 14.50
N ASP A 68 1.46 0.48 15.53
CA ASP A 68 2.72 1.26 15.57
C ASP A 68 2.95 2.14 14.34
N SER A 69 1.90 2.81 13.86
CA SER A 69 1.92 3.65 12.65
C SER A 69 2.26 2.88 11.36
N LYS A 70 2.11 1.56 11.36
CA LYS A 70 2.31 0.67 10.21
C LYS A 70 0.98 0.03 9.83
N PHE A 71 0.69 0.03 8.54
CA PHE A 71 -0.41 -0.72 7.96
C PHE A 71 0.11 -2.04 7.43
N THR A 72 -0.50 -3.15 7.81
CA THR A 72 -0.14 -4.47 7.32
C THR A 72 -1.33 -5.10 6.60
N ILE A 73 -1.13 -5.47 5.34
CA ILE A 73 -2.10 -6.16 4.52
C ILE A 73 -1.67 -7.62 4.43
N LYS A 74 -2.44 -8.52 5.06
CA LYS A 74 -2.24 -9.97 5.00
C LYS A 74 -3.19 -10.54 3.96
N PHE A 75 -2.65 -11.05 2.86
CA PHE A 75 -3.45 -11.77 1.88
C PHE A 75 -3.70 -13.20 2.37
N LEU A 76 -4.97 -13.57 2.47
CA LEU A 76 -5.39 -14.93 2.78
C LEU A 76 -5.29 -15.75 1.48
N GLU A 77 -4.57 -16.87 1.54
CA GLU A 77 -4.57 -17.84 0.45
C GLU A 77 -5.90 -18.61 0.49
N VAL A 78 -6.49 -18.81 -0.68
CA VAL A 78 -7.73 -19.58 -0.88
C VAL A 78 -7.33 -20.99 -1.28
#